data_AF-A0A1W9X7T0-F1
#
_entry.id   AF-A0A1W9X7T0-F1
#
_cell.length_a   1.000
_cell.length_b   1.000
_cell.length_c   1.000
_cell.angle_alpha   90.00
_cell.angle_beta   90.00
_cell.angle_gamma   90.00
#
_symmetry.space_group_name_H-M   'P 1'
#
loop_
_entity.id
_entity.type
_entity.pdbx_description
1 polymer ?
#
loop_
_entity_poly.entity_id
_entity_poly.type
_entity_poly.pdbx_seq_one_letter_code
_entity_poly.pdbx_strand_id
1 'polypeptide(L)'
;MDNMIKHFKVIGLYHKMNFDFKFNDDLNILTGKNGVGKTTVLRLIWYLISGNIDKIMPTIDFDELEIETNRFMLNLKVSRQSELSMSWNIGNGKQTKTLNMEPSEVEKASQMLNQDILKVSQSTTFFPTFRRIEGGFATDKPLKKEMGELYDAFLQEKIYHGLENAFSDLSNYLSVEKHQFVTSVSTDDLTRLLTQQYAEISERINQLQNKLSQFITERTSNTFSSATANTKSERLEQTLKEIQSKVDEVKTQKEELLRPFTVLSDTVKEIFQYEGLQITETCRLAKIAIENTHAARHSKSIYRGDAFAIYLCEVS
;
A
#
# COMPACT_ATOMS: atom_id res chain seq x y z
N MET A 1 0.29 3.90 -17.85
CA MET A 1 0.43 2.49 -18.26
C MET A 1 1.24 1.79 -17.19
N ASP A 2 0.60 0.88 -16.47
CA ASP A 2 1.07 0.35 -15.19
C ASP A 2 2.18 -0.70 -15.37
N ASN A 3 3.13 -0.83 -14.42
CA ASN A 3 4.20 -1.83 -14.50
C ASN A 3 3.66 -3.21 -14.10
N MET A 4 3.06 -3.88 -15.07
CA MET A 4 2.33 -5.12 -14.90
C MET A 4 3.27 -6.30 -15.10
N ILE A 5 3.41 -7.12 -14.07
CA ILE A 5 4.15 -8.38 -14.13
C ILE A 5 3.34 -9.33 -15.01
N LYS A 6 3.97 -9.92 -16.01
CA LYS A 6 3.35 -10.90 -16.91
C LYS A 6 3.79 -12.31 -16.57
N HIS A 7 5.07 -12.47 -16.27
CA HIS A 7 5.68 -13.77 -16.05
C HIS A 7 6.79 -13.68 -15.01
N PHE A 8 6.87 -14.70 -14.17
CA PHE A 8 8.01 -14.95 -13.28
C PHE A 8 8.35 -16.42 -13.30
N LYS A 9 9.64 -16.72 -13.33
CA LYS A 9 10.12 -18.09 -13.26
C LYS A 9 11.38 -18.15 -12.40
N VAL A 10 11.46 -19.21 -11.60
CA VAL A 10 12.67 -19.57 -10.87
C VAL A 10 12.90 -21.07 -10.99
N ILE A 11 14.12 -21.46 -11.33
CA ILE A 11 14.58 -22.85 -11.36
C ILE A 11 15.65 -23.03 -10.29
N GLY A 12 15.62 -24.18 -9.63
CA GLY A 12 16.66 -24.58 -8.68
C GLY A 12 16.63 -23.79 -7.38
N LEU A 13 15.48 -23.21 -7.00
CA LEU A 13 15.36 -22.46 -5.75
C LEU A 13 15.70 -23.39 -4.57
N TYR A 14 16.76 -23.05 -3.84
CA TYR A 14 17.38 -23.90 -2.82
C TYR A 14 17.61 -25.35 -3.29
N HIS A 15 17.97 -25.51 -4.56
CA HIS A 15 18.21 -26.78 -5.26
C HIS A 15 17.05 -27.78 -5.26
N LYS A 16 15.83 -27.33 -4.96
CA LYS A 16 14.68 -28.23 -4.72
C LYS A 16 13.40 -27.80 -5.42
N MET A 17 13.24 -26.52 -5.70
CA MET A 17 11.95 -25.97 -6.11
C MET A 17 12.06 -25.23 -7.43
N ASN A 18 11.11 -25.50 -8.32
CA ASN A 18 10.94 -24.82 -9.59
C ASN A 18 9.55 -24.19 -9.62
N PHE A 19 9.47 -22.92 -9.99
CA PHE A 19 8.21 -22.21 -10.16
C PHE A 19 8.20 -21.49 -11.50
N ASP A 20 7.03 -21.49 -12.14
CA ASP A 20 6.76 -20.79 -13.40
C ASP A 20 5.33 -20.26 -13.30
N PHE A 21 5.20 -18.94 -13.18
CA PHE A 21 3.95 -18.24 -12.96
C PHE A 21 3.65 -17.29 -14.11
N LYS A 22 2.45 -17.39 -14.66
CA LYS A 22 1.84 -16.38 -15.53
C LYS A 22 0.85 -15.57 -14.70
N PHE A 23 1.00 -14.26 -14.72
CA PHE A 23 0.18 -13.35 -13.93
C PHE A 23 -0.98 -12.81 -14.75
N ASN A 24 -2.12 -12.62 -14.09
CA ASN A 24 -3.21 -11.81 -14.60
C ASN A 24 -2.97 -10.35 -14.27
N ASP A 25 -3.61 -9.48 -15.06
CA ASP A 25 -3.46 -8.02 -14.98
C ASP A 25 -4.07 -7.41 -13.69
N ASP A 26 -4.99 -8.14 -13.05
CA ASP A 26 -5.79 -7.67 -11.91
C ASP A 26 -5.38 -8.29 -10.56
N LEU A 27 -5.72 -9.57 -10.33
CA LEU A 27 -5.57 -10.25 -9.05
C LEU A 27 -4.91 -11.61 -9.23
N ASN A 28 -3.87 -11.83 -8.43
CA ASN A 28 -3.13 -13.09 -8.40
C ASN A 28 -3.08 -13.60 -6.96
N ILE A 29 -3.61 -14.81 -6.73
CA ILE A 29 -3.63 -15.45 -5.41
C ILE A 29 -2.69 -16.64 -5.43
N LEU A 30 -1.55 -16.54 -4.74
CA LEU A 30 -0.60 -17.64 -4.60
C LEU A 30 -0.92 -18.44 -3.33
N THR A 31 -1.29 -19.71 -3.50
CA THR A 31 -1.60 -20.62 -2.39
C THR A 31 -0.64 -21.81 -2.37
N GLY A 32 -0.47 -22.45 -1.21
CA GLY A 32 0.41 -23.61 -1.06
C GLY A 32 0.72 -23.94 0.39
N LYS A 33 1.26 -25.14 0.64
CA LYS A 33 1.63 -25.59 1.99
C LYS A 33 2.70 -24.69 2.62
N ASN A 34 2.81 -24.70 3.94
CA ASN A 34 3.90 -24.01 4.64
C ASN A 34 5.25 -24.61 4.22
N GLY A 35 6.27 -23.76 4.09
CA GLY A 35 7.61 -24.18 3.66
C GLY A 35 7.80 -24.37 2.16
N VAL A 36 6.77 -24.21 1.31
CA VAL A 36 6.90 -24.35 -0.15
C VAL A 36 7.54 -23.14 -0.86
N GLY A 37 8.07 -22.16 -0.12
CA GLY A 37 8.79 -21.02 -0.71
C GLY A 37 7.93 -19.83 -1.13
N LYS A 38 6.64 -19.76 -0.77
CA LYS A 38 5.73 -18.63 -1.11
C LYS A 38 6.34 -17.24 -0.82
N THR A 39 6.81 -17.04 0.41
CA THR A 39 7.42 -15.77 0.84
C THR A 39 8.71 -15.49 0.07
N THR A 40 9.50 -16.52 -0.25
CA THR A 40 10.74 -16.37 -1.02
C THR A 40 10.45 -15.95 -2.46
N VAL A 41 9.45 -16.56 -3.11
CA VAL A 41 8.98 -16.17 -4.45
C VAL A 41 8.53 -14.72 -4.46
N LEU A 42 7.67 -14.32 -3.51
CA LEU A 42 7.20 -12.93 -3.42
C LEU A 42 8.35 -11.94 -3.20
N ARG A 43 9.32 -12.31 -2.36
CA ARG A 43 10.53 -11.51 -2.13
C ARG A 43 11.40 -11.38 -3.38
N LEU A 44 11.57 -12.46 -4.14
CA LEU A 44 12.32 -12.45 -5.40
C LEU A 44 11.68 -11.54 -6.44
N ILE A 45 10.37 -11.69 -6.65
CA ILE A 45 9.59 -10.83 -7.55
C ILE A 45 9.80 -9.37 -7.18
N TRP A 46 9.67 -9.05 -5.88
CA TRP A 46 9.90 -7.70 -5.39
C TRP A 46 11.32 -7.24 -5.70
N TYR A 47 12.37 -7.93 -5.23
CA TYR A 47 13.76 -7.53 -5.47
C TYR A 47 14.10 -7.30 -6.96
N LEU A 48 13.49 -8.07 -7.86
CA LEU A 48 13.67 -7.89 -9.31
C LEU A 48 13.02 -6.60 -9.83
N ILE A 49 11.79 -6.29 -9.40
CA ILE A 49 11.05 -5.08 -9.84
C ILE A 49 11.59 -3.81 -9.18
N SER A 50 12.18 -3.98 -8.00
CA SER A 50 12.78 -2.98 -7.15
C SER A 50 14.06 -2.33 -7.63
N GLY A 51 14.81 -3.02 -8.47
CA GLY A 51 16.25 -2.78 -8.51
C GLY A 51 16.91 -3.01 -7.13
N ASN A 52 16.69 -4.18 -6.52
CA ASN A 52 17.39 -4.67 -5.32
C ASN A 52 18.12 -5.99 -5.66
N ILE A 53 18.70 -6.08 -6.86
CA ILE A 53 19.33 -7.31 -7.39
C ILE A 53 20.54 -7.74 -6.55
N ASP A 54 21.26 -6.76 -6.00
CA ASP A 54 22.39 -6.93 -5.08
C ASP A 54 22.02 -7.76 -3.84
N LYS A 55 20.76 -7.74 -3.43
CA LYS A 55 20.27 -8.51 -2.28
C LYS A 55 19.97 -9.98 -2.62
N ILE A 56 19.77 -10.32 -3.89
CA ILE A 56 19.35 -11.67 -4.30
C ILE A 56 20.51 -12.65 -4.17
N MET A 57 21.63 -12.37 -4.84
CA MET A 57 22.78 -13.30 -4.92
C MET A 57 23.32 -13.75 -3.56
N PRO A 58 23.50 -12.86 -2.55
CA PRO A 58 24.04 -13.28 -1.26
C PRO A 58 23.01 -13.99 -0.34
N THR A 59 21.71 -13.99 -0.67
CA THR A 59 20.67 -14.46 0.25
C THR A 59 19.81 -15.61 -0.28
N ILE A 60 19.81 -15.87 -1.58
CA ILE A 60 18.92 -16.84 -2.21
C ILE A 60 19.68 -17.64 -3.25
N ASP A 61 19.71 -18.96 -3.07
CA ASP A 61 20.28 -19.91 -4.02
C ASP A 61 19.25 -20.27 -5.10
N PHE A 62 19.64 -20.15 -6.37
CA PHE A 62 18.84 -20.49 -7.54
C PHE A 62 19.76 -20.80 -8.73
N ASP A 63 19.22 -21.49 -9.74
CA ASP A 63 19.93 -21.77 -11.00
C ASP A 63 19.54 -20.78 -12.10
N GLU A 64 18.25 -20.46 -12.20
CA GLU A 64 17.71 -19.48 -13.15
C GLU A 64 16.62 -18.63 -12.48
N LEU A 65 16.64 -17.32 -12.72
CA LEU A 65 15.58 -16.39 -12.40
C LEU A 65 15.18 -15.63 -13.65
N GLU A 66 13.88 -15.48 -13.87
CA GLU A 66 13.33 -14.73 -14.99
C GLU A 66 12.13 -13.92 -14.52
N ILE A 67 12.05 -12.67 -14.97
CA ILE A 67 10.88 -11.82 -14.83
C ILE A 67 10.61 -11.08 -16.13
N GLU A 68 9.35 -11.06 -16.53
CA GLU A 68 8.83 -10.23 -17.61
C GLU A 68 7.76 -9.31 -17.06
N THR A 69 7.92 -8.02 -17.32
CA THR A 69 6.88 -7.01 -17.18
C THR A 69 6.52 -6.45 -18.54
N ASN A 70 5.52 -5.58 -18.60
CA ASN A 70 5.24 -4.81 -19.80
C ASN A 70 6.31 -3.76 -20.16
N ARG A 71 7.31 -3.51 -19.30
CA ARG A 71 8.36 -2.50 -19.52
C ARG A 71 9.75 -3.07 -19.64
N PHE A 72 10.03 -4.18 -18.98
CA PHE A 72 11.33 -4.81 -19.05
C PHE A 72 11.27 -6.32 -18.93
N MET A 73 12.33 -6.97 -19.38
CA MET A 73 12.61 -8.36 -19.08
C MET A 73 13.99 -8.48 -18.46
N LEU A 74 14.14 -9.39 -17.50
CA LEU A 74 15.41 -9.72 -16.87
C LEU A 74 15.50 -11.24 -16.67
N ASN A 75 16.61 -11.82 -17.07
CA ASN A 75 16.96 -13.22 -16.86
C ASN A 75 18.36 -13.30 -16.24
N LEU A 76 18.47 -14.02 -15.12
CA LEU A 76 19.71 -14.29 -14.39
C LEU A 76 19.92 -15.80 -14.38
N LYS A 77 21.09 -16.26 -14.83
CA LYS A 77 21.46 -17.68 -14.87
C LYS A 77 22.79 -17.90 -14.20
N VAL A 78 22.82 -18.81 -13.24
CA VAL A 78 24.03 -19.26 -12.57
C VAL A 78 24.51 -20.54 -13.25
N SER A 79 25.71 -20.50 -13.83
CA SER A 79 26.33 -21.65 -14.47
C SER A 79 27.47 -22.17 -13.59
N ARG A 80 27.41 -23.47 -13.26
CA ARG A 80 28.47 -24.23 -12.56
C ARG A 80 29.00 -23.59 -11.27
N GLN A 81 28.20 -22.73 -10.61
CA GLN A 81 28.58 -21.96 -9.40
C GLN A 81 29.81 -21.05 -9.56
N SER A 82 30.18 -20.69 -10.80
CA SER A 82 31.35 -19.83 -11.04
C SER A 82 31.06 -18.67 -11.99
N GLU A 83 29.99 -18.75 -12.78
CA GLU A 83 29.62 -17.71 -13.73
C GLU A 83 28.15 -17.31 -13.57
N LEU A 84 27.91 -16.00 -13.62
CA LEU A 84 26.58 -15.40 -13.65
C LEU A 84 26.36 -14.75 -15.01
N SER A 85 25.35 -15.24 -15.73
CA SER A 85 24.87 -14.66 -16.98
C SER A 85 23.63 -13.82 -16.71
N MET A 86 23.69 -12.55 -17.05
CA MET A 86 22.60 -11.58 -16.94
C MET A 86 22.14 -11.19 -18.34
N SER A 87 20.86 -11.29 -18.63
CA SER A 87 20.26 -10.83 -19.90
C SER A 87 19.06 -9.96 -19.58
N TRP A 88 19.01 -8.75 -20.12
CA TRP A 88 17.90 -7.82 -19.86
C TRP A 88 17.50 -7.05 -21.12
N ASN A 89 16.26 -6.56 -21.13
CA ASN A 89 15.75 -5.66 -22.16
C ASN A 89 14.88 -4.61 -21.48
N ILE A 90 15.25 -3.34 -21.62
CA ILE A 90 14.59 -2.20 -21.00
C ILE A 90 14.14 -1.21 -22.10
N GLY A 91 13.74 -1.73 -23.26
CA GLY A 91 13.29 -0.94 -24.42
C GLY A 91 14.41 -0.50 -25.37
N ASN A 92 15.68 -0.62 -24.96
CA ASN A 92 16.86 -0.30 -25.79
C ASN A 92 17.46 -1.54 -26.48
N GLY A 93 16.65 -2.58 -26.68
CA GLY A 93 17.09 -3.88 -27.20
C GLY A 93 17.68 -4.79 -26.12
N LYS A 94 17.90 -6.05 -26.49
CA LYS A 94 18.40 -7.09 -25.59
C LYS A 94 19.89 -6.87 -25.31
N GLN A 95 20.24 -6.76 -24.04
CA GLN A 95 21.61 -6.69 -23.51
C GLN A 95 21.95 -8.00 -22.82
N THR A 96 23.23 -8.37 -22.80
CA THR A 96 23.70 -9.57 -22.09
C THR A 96 25.10 -9.33 -21.54
N LYS A 97 25.35 -9.82 -20.32
CA LYS A 97 26.64 -9.75 -19.64
C LYS A 97 26.88 -11.05 -18.89
N THR A 98 28.06 -11.62 -19.08
CA THR A 98 28.53 -12.77 -18.31
C THR A 98 29.71 -12.31 -17.45
N LEU A 99 29.71 -12.70 -16.18
CA LEU A 99 30.73 -12.33 -15.21
C LEU A 99 31.01 -13.51 -14.28
N ASN A 100 32.20 -13.51 -13.68
CA ASN A 100 32.53 -14.49 -12.66
C ASN A 100 31.78 -14.15 -11.38
N MET A 101 31.50 -15.15 -10.54
CA MET A 101 30.85 -14.93 -9.25
C MET A 101 31.76 -14.28 -8.19
N GLU A 102 32.66 -13.39 -8.61
CA GLU A 102 33.44 -12.55 -7.72
C GLU A 102 32.55 -11.47 -7.10
N PRO A 103 32.52 -11.31 -5.76
CA PRO A 103 31.58 -10.42 -5.08
C PRO A 103 31.57 -8.99 -5.64
N SER A 104 32.76 -8.43 -5.92
CA SER A 104 32.90 -7.07 -6.41
C SER A 104 32.39 -6.88 -7.85
N GLU A 105 32.46 -7.91 -8.70
CA GLU A 105 31.97 -7.86 -10.08
C GLU A 105 30.44 -7.98 -10.11
N VAL A 106 29.91 -8.92 -9.32
CA VAL A 106 28.48 -9.14 -9.13
C VAL A 106 27.81 -7.89 -8.57
N GLU A 107 28.40 -7.27 -7.55
CA GLU A 107 27.87 -6.04 -6.93
C GLU A 107 27.78 -4.90 -7.93
N LYS A 108 28.87 -4.61 -8.66
CA LYS A 108 28.89 -3.54 -9.69
C LYS A 108 27.86 -3.77 -10.79
N ALA A 109 27.74 -5.02 -11.27
CA ALA A 109 26.76 -5.36 -12.29
C ALA A 109 25.31 -5.24 -11.76
N SER A 110 25.07 -5.64 -10.51
CA SER A 110 23.76 -5.53 -9.88
C SER A 110 23.37 -4.06 -9.67
N GLN A 111 24.28 -3.20 -9.22
CA GLN A 111 24.05 -1.76 -9.07
C GLN A 111 23.70 -1.10 -10.40
N MET A 112 24.40 -1.46 -11.48
CA MET A 112 24.09 -0.96 -12.83
C MET A 112 22.67 -1.37 -13.27
N LEU A 113 22.32 -2.65 -13.11
CA LEU A 113 20.98 -3.14 -13.42
C LEU A 113 19.89 -2.48 -12.57
N ASN A 114 20.15 -2.29 -11.27
CA ASN A 114 19.23 -1.62 -10.36
C ASN A 114 18.86 -0.23 -10.89
N GLN A 115 19.86 0.57 -11.31
CA GLN A 115 19.61 1.90 -11.86
C GLN A 115 18.77 1.86 -13.14
N ASP A 116 19.02 0.90 -14.03
CA ASP A 116 18.26 0.80 -15.27
C ASP A 116 16.81 0.33 -15.03
N ILE A 117 16.61 -0.60 -14.10
CA ILE A 117 15.28 -1.07 -13.68
C ILE A 117 14.48 0.07 -13.03
N LEU A 118 15.10 0.87 -12.14
CA LEU A 118 14.43 1.97 -11.45
C LEU A 118 13.91 3.05 -12.41
N LYS A 119 14.65 3.35 -13.48
CA LYS A 119 14.25 4.32 -14.52
C LYS A 119 12.93 3.94 -15.19
N VAL A 120 12.70 2.65 -15.43
CA VAL A 120 11.51 2.18 -16.15
C VAL A 120 10.41 1.64 -15.25
N SER A 121 10.74 1.22 -14.04
CA SER A 121 9.76 0.64 -13.11
C SER A 121 8.78 1.69 -12.62
N GLN A 122 7.70 1.27 -11.97
CA GLN A 122 6.76 2.17 -11.30
C GLN A 122 6.70 1.86 -9.81
N SER A 123 5.98 2.71 -9.07
CA SER A 123 5.75 2.53 -7.64
C SER A 123 5.16 1.16 -7.33
N THR A 124 5.69 0.54 -6.30
CA THR A 124 5.38 -0.84 -5.95
C THR A 124 5.42 -0.93 -4.44
N THR A 125 4.39 -1.49 -3.82
CA THR A 125 4.31 -1.61 -2.35
C THR A 125 4.37 -3.07 -1.97
N PHE A 126 5.32 -3.40 -1.09
CA PHE A 126 5.50 -4.75 -0.61
C PHE A 126 5.22 -4.85 0.88
N PHE A 127 4.23 -5.68 1.21
CA PHE A 127 3.91 -6.04 2.59
C PHE A 127 4.50 -7.43 2.88
N PRO A 128 5.65 -7.52 3.58
CA PRO A 128 6.20 -8.79 4.02
C PRO A 128 5.22 -9.48 4.96
N THR A 129 5.27 -10.82 4.97
CA THR A 129 4.49 -11.65 5.90
C THR A 129 5.11 -11.67 7.31
N PHE A 130 5.59 -10.53 7.82
CA PHE A 130 5.97 -10.47 9.23
C PHE A 130 4.71 -10.66 10.04
N ARG A 131 4.71 -11.70 10.89
CA ARG A 131 3.64 -11.85 11.87
C ARG A 131 3.76 -10.64 12.80
N ARG A 132 2.77 -9.75 12.70
CA ARG A 132 2.74 -8.48 13.44
C ARG A 132 2.99 -8.77 14.92
N ILE A 133 4.01 -8.13 15.49
CA ILE A 133 4.12 -7.98 16.95
C ILE A 133 3.26 -6.75 17.25
N GLU A 134 1.95 -6.92 17.14
CA GLU A 134 0.97 -5.92 17.58
C GLU A 134 0.91 -5.98 19.11
N GLY A 135 0.85 -4.81 19.74
CA GLY A 135 0.74 -4.66 21.19
C GLY A 135 -0.33 -5.58 21.78
N GLY A 136 0.03 -6.24 22.87
CA GLY A 136 -0.77 -7.33 23.47
C GLY A 136 0.10 -8.36 24.22
N PHE A 137 1.43 -8.31 24.03
CA PHE A 137 2.40 -9.04 24.86
C PHE A 137 2.69 -8.37 26.20
N ALA A 138 1.93 -7.33 26.57
CA ALA A 138 1.82 -6.93 27.97
C ALA A 138 1.06 -8.05 28.66
N THR A 139 1.79 -8.94 29.33
CA THR A 139 1.17 -10.04 30.06
C THR A 139 0.18 -9.45 31.06
N ASP A 140 -1.10 -9.80 30.95
CA ASP A 140 -2.16 -9.59 31.96
C ASP A 140 -1.89 -10.38 33.25
N LYS A 141 -0.64 -10.39 33.73
CA LYS A 141 -0.29 -10.88 35.06
C LYS A 141 -0.12 -9.66 35.95
N PRO A 142 -0.94 -9.49 37.00
CA PRO A 142 -0.64 -8.53 38.05
C PRO A 142 0.55 -9.09 38.84
N LEU A 143 1.77 -8.87 38.33
CA LEU A 143 3.00 -9.23 39.01
C LEU A 143 3.31 -8.14 40.03
N LYS A 144 2.77 -8.37 41.22
CA LYS A 144 3.21 -7.86 42.53
C LYS A 144 3.50 -6.35 42.61
N LYS A 145 2.49 -5.64 43.14
CA LYS A 145 2.62 -4.44 43.99
C LYS A 145 3.81 -4.61 44.93
N GLU A 146 4.89 -3.89 44.68
CA GLU A 146 5.66 -3.25 45.76
C GLU A 146 6.69 -2.25 45.19
N MET A 147 7.20 -2.42 43.97
CA MET A 147 8.04 -1.44 43.27
C MET A 147 8.03 -1.70 41.76
N GLY A 148 7.15 -1.10 40.94
CA GLY A 148 7.34 -1.27 39.49
C GLY A 148 6.35 -0.74 38.45
N GLU A 149 5.13 -0.31 38.76
CA GLU A 149 4.15 0.02 37.69
C GLU A 149 4.63 1.12 36.72
N LEU A 150 5.31 2.15 37.25
CA LEU A 150 5.93 3.21 36.45
C LEU A 150 7.19 2.76 35.69
N TYR A 151 7.99 1.87 36.28
CA TYR A 151 9.22 1.36 35.66
C TYR A 151 8.91 0.38 34.54
N ASP A 152 7.88 -0.45 34.72
CA ASP A 152 7.40 -1.41 33.73
C ASP A 152 6.71 -0.69 32.57
N ALA A 153 5.88 0.33 32.84
CA ALA A 153 5.31 1.18 31.78
C ALA A 153 6.41 1.88 30.96
N PHE A 154 7.43 2.44 31.62
CA PHE A 154 8.58 3.07 30.98
C PHE A 154 9.43 2.09 30.16
N LEU A 155 9.69 0.89 30.69
CA LEU A 155 10.41 -0.17 29.96
C LEU A 155 9.63 -0.65 28.75
N GLN A 156 8.32 -0.81 28.90
CA GLN A 156 7.43 -1.24 27.84
C GLN A 156 7.41 -0.20 26.72
N GLU A 157 7.17 1.07 27.04
CA GLU A 157 7.26 2.21 26.12
C GLU A 157 8.62 2.24 25.38
N LYS A 158 9.72 2.09 26.11
CA LYS A 158 11.07 2.06 25.53
C LYS A 158 11.29 0.87 24.58
N ILE A 159 10.76 -0.31 24.91
CA ILE A 159 10.87 -1.51 24.06
C ILE A 159 10.03 -1.36 22.80
N TYR A 160 8.78 -0.90 22.92
CA TYR A 160 7.90 -0.71 21.77
C TYR A 160 8.42 0.39 20.84
N HIS A 161 8.87 1.53 21.37
CA HIS A 161 9.52 2.56 20.54
C HIS A 161 10.83 2.06 19.92
N GLY A 162 11.63 1.28 20.64
CA GLY A 162 12.84 0.67 20.07
C GLY A 162 12.52 -0.28 18.90
N LEU A 163 11.45 -1.06 19.03
CA LEU A 163 10.99 -1.99 17.98
C LEU A 163 10.38 -1.24 16.79
N GLU A 164 9.56 -0.22 17.05
CA GLU A 164 8.96 0.63 16.02
C GLU A 164 10.04 1.35 15.20
N ASN A 165 11.04 1.92 15.87
CA ASN A 165 12.18 2.54 15.21
C ASN A 165 12.96 1.50 14.38
N ALA A 166 13.22 0.32 14.91
CA ALA A 166 13.93 -0.73 14.16
C ALA A 166 13.14 -1.19 12.91
N PHE A 167 11.81 -1.28 13.01
CA PHE A 167 10.96 -1.59 11.87
C PHE A 167 10.92 -0.44 10.86
N SER A 168 10.85 0.81 11.31
CA SER A 168 10.94 2.00 10.45
C SER A 168 12.29 2.07 9.73
N ASP A 169 13.40 1.85 10.44
CA ASP A 169 14.75 1.80 9.87
C ASP A 169 14.86 0.71 8.81
N LEU A 170 14.31 -0.49 9.08
CA LEU A 170 14.28 -1.59 8.11
C LEU A 170 13.40 -1.27 6.89
N SER A 171 12.24 -0.63 7.11
CA SER A 171 11.33 -0.15 6.06
C SER A 171 12.05 0.82 5.14
N ASN A 172 12.73 1.82 5.71
CA ASN A 172 13.48 2.84 4.98
C ASN A 172 14.69 2.24 4.26
N TYR A 173 15.42 1.31 4.89
CA TYR A 173 16.59 0.66 4.30
C TYR A 173 16.26 -0.21 3.08
N LEU A 174 15.08 -0.86 3.06
CA LEU A 174 14.66 -1.73 1.98
C LEU A 174 13.82 -1.01 0.91
N SER A 175 13.23 0.13 1.24
CA SER A 175 12.53 1.00 0.29
C SER A 175 13.53 1.69 -0.64
N VAL A 176 13.19 1.79 -1.92
CA VAL A 176 14.05 2.38 -2.96
C VAL A 176 13.21 3.28 -3.85
N GLU A 177 13.49 4.58 -3.83
CA GLU A 177 12.73 5.60 -4.55
C GLU A 177 11.20 5.48 -4.33
N LYS A 178 10.45 5.22 -5.40
CA LYS A 178 8.99 5.04 -5.44
C LYS A 178 8.53 3.66 -5.00
N HIS A 179 9.46 2.74 -4.70
CA HIS A 179 9.14 1.41 -4.25
C HIS A 179 9.23 1.31 -2.72
N GLN A 180 8.12 0.92 -2.11
CA GLN A 180 7.92 0.97 -0.66
C GLN A 180 7.94 -0.45 -0.08
N PHE A 181 8.86 -0.71 0.84
CA PHE A 181 8.90 -1.92 1.64
C PHE A 181 8.28 -1.61 3.00
N VAL A 182 7.13 -2.21 3.35
CA VAL A 182 6.37 -1.82 4.53
C VAL A 182 6.47 -2.89 5.62
N THR A 183 7.45 -2.78 6.52
CA THR A 183 7.73 -3.76 7.58
C THR A 183 6.60 -3.89 8.61
N SER A 184 6.05 -2.75 9.00
CA SER A 184 4.94 -2.62 9.91
C SER A 184 4.02 -1.56 9.34
N VAL A 185 2.73 -1.79 9.51
CA VAL A 185 1.71 -0.80 9.24
C VAL A 185 1.24 -0.37 10.62
N SER A 186 1.88 0.66 11.19
CA SER A 186 1.42 1.26 12.43
C SER A 186 0.13 2.03 12.16
N THR A 187 -0.63 2.34 13.22
CA THR A 187 -1.80 3.21 13.09
C THR A 187 -1.40 4.59 12.56
N ASP A 188 -0.20 5.07 12.91
CA ASP A 188 0.34 6.33 12.39
C ASP A 188 0.63 6.22 10.88
N ASP A 189 1.25 5.13 10.43
CA ASP A 189 1.56 4.90 9.02
C ASP A 189 0.29 4.82 8.16
N LEU A 190 -0.75 4.13 8.66
CA LEU A 190 -2.06 4.11 8.00
C LEU A 190 -2.67 5.50 7.93
N THR A 191 -2.64 6.22 9.04
CA THR A 191 -3.22 7.56 9.11
C THR A 191 -2.50 8.50 8.15
N ARG A 192 -1.16 8.45 8.12
CA ARG A 192 -0.34 9.24 7.20
C ARG A 192 -0.62 8.89 5.73
N LEU A 193 -0.65 7.60 5.39
CA LEU A 193 -0.91 7.13 4.02
C LEU A 193 -2.32 7.54 3.55
N LEU A 194 -3.34 7.32 4.38
CA LEU A 194 -4.72 7.70 4.07
C LEU A 194 -4.86 9.22 3.96
N THR A 195 -4.20 9.97 4.84
CA THR A 195 -4.21 11.43 4.80
C THR A 195 -3.55 11.95 3.54
N GLN A 196 -2.41 11.39 3.13
CA GLN A 196 -1.73 11.76 1.90
C GLN A 196 -2.59 11.46 0.67
N GLN A 197 -3.17 10.27 0.58
CA GLN A 197 -4.05 9.91 -0.53
C GLN A 197 -5.30 10.80 -0.59
N TYR A 198 -5.89 11.12 0.57
CA TYR A 198 -7.01 12.04 0.64
C TYR A 198 -6.62 13.47 0.22
N ALA A 199 -5.43 13.94 0.60
CA ALA A 199 -4.92 15.24 0.19
C ALA A 199 -4.69 15.32 -1.32
N GLU A 200 -4.08 14.30 -1.93
CA GLU A 200 -3.88 14.20 -3.38
C GLU A 200 -5.22 14.21 -4.15
N ILE A 201 -6.22 13.46 -3.67
CA ILE A 201 -7.57 13.47 -4.25
C ILE A 201 -8.23 14.84 -4.09
N SER A 202 -8.10 15.45 -2.90
CA SER A 202 -8.67 16.77 -2.61
C SER A 202 -8.07 17.85 -3.52
N GLU A 203 -6.77 17.77 -3.80
CA GLU A 203 -6.11 18.67 -4.75
C GLU A 203 -6.70 18.52 -6.16
N ARG A 204 -6.88 17.28 -6.64
CA ARG A 204 -7.51 17.01 -7.94
C ARG A 204 -8.94 17.52 -8.00
N ILE A 205 -9.73 17.33 -6.93
CA ILE A 205 -11.10 17.84 -6.83
C ILE A 205 -11.11 19.38 -6.89
N ASN A 206 -10.20 20.04 -6.17
CA ASN A 206 -10.08 21.50 -6.21
C ASN A 206 -9.71 21.99 -7.63
N GLN A 207 -8.83 21.29 -8.34
CA GLN A 207 -8.51 21.61 -9.73
C GLN A 207 -9.74 21.48 -10.65
N LEU A 208 -10.56 20.44 -10.47
CA LEU A 208 -11.82 20.28 -11.22
C LEU A 208 -12.82 21.41 -10.90
N GLN A 209 -12.96 21.78 -9.63
CA GLN A 209 -13.83 22.89 -9.20
C GLN A 209 -13.36 24.24 -9.75
N ASN A 210 -12.05 24.49 -9.79
CA ASN A 210 -11.49 25.70 -10.37
C ASN A 210 -11.78 25.78 -11.88
N LYS A 211 -11.61 24.66 -12.61
CA LYS A 211 -11.95 24.58 -14.03
C LYS A 211 -13.44 24.80 -14.28
N LEU A 212 -14.31 24.25 -13.43
CA LEU A 212 -15.76 24.47 -13.51
C LEU A 212 -16.11 25.94 -13.27
N SER A 213 -15.53 26.58 -12.26
CA SER A 213 -15.74 27.99 -11.97
C SER A 213 -15.31 28.90 -13.13
N GLN A 214 -14.15 28.61 -13.74
CA GLN A 214 -13.68 29.32 -14.93
C GLN A 214 -14.64 29.14 -16.10
N PHE A 215 -15.09 27.91 -16.35
CA PHE A 215 -16.05 27.59 -17.41
C PHE A 215 -17.38 28.35 -17.23
N ILE A 216 -17.94 28.37 -16.02
CA ILE A 216 -19.18 29.10 -15.71
C ILE A 216 -18.97 30.60 -15.95
N THR A 217 -17.86 31.16 -15.49
CA THR A 217 -17.55 32.59 -15.63
C THR A 217 -17.40 32.97 -17.11
N GLU A 218 -16.72 32.16 -17.91
CA GLU A 218 -16.53 32.39 -19.34
C GLU A 218 -17.87 32.33 -20.10
N ARG A 219 -18.67 31.28 -19.84
CA ARG A 219 -19.96 31.09 -20.50
C ARG A 219 -20.97 32.18 -20.15
N THR A 220 -21.04 32.57 -18.88
CA THR A 220 -21.92 33.66 -18.44
C THR A 220 -21.48 35.00 -19.05
N SER A 221 -20.20 35.36 -18.98
CA SER A 221 -19.66 36.59 -19.57
C SER A 221 -19.95 36.69 -21.08
N ASN A 222 -19.71 35.63 -21.84
CA ASN A 222 -19.95 35.58 -23.28
C ASN A 222 -21.44 35.73 -23.65
N THR A 223 -22.32 35.17 -22.82
CA THR A 223 -23.78 35.25 -23.02
C THR A 223 -24.31 36.67 -22.78
N PHE A 224 -23.76 37.39 -21.79
CA PHE A 224 -24.16 38.77 -21.50
C PHE A 224 -23.58 39.80 -22.48
N SER A 225 -22.38 39.55 -23.01
CA SER A 225 -21.67 40.50 -23.89
C SER A 225 -22.19 40.53 -25.33
N SER A 226 -22.92 39.49 -25.78
CA SER A 226 -23.25 39.26 -27.20
C SER A 226 -24.75 39.32 -27.55
N ALA A 227 -25.60 39.85 -26.67
CA ALA A 227 -27.05 39.73 -26.78
C ALA A 227 -27.76 40.98 -27.36
N THR A 228 -28.34 40.85 -28.56
CA THR A 228 -29.49 41.66 -29.01
C THR A 228 -30.80 41.08 -28.46
N ALA A 229 -31.81 41.94 -28.22
CA ALA A 229 -33.00 41.64 -27.41
C ALA A 229 -33.81 40.41 -27.85
N ASN A 230 -33.83 40.05 -29.15
CA ASN A 230 -34.69 38.99 -29.69
C ASN A 230 -34.09 37.57 -29.63
N THR A 231 -32.78 37.40 -29.42
CA THR A 231 -32.10 36.08 -29.36
C THR A 231 -31.56 35.73 -27.97
N LYS A 232 -31.93 36.53 -26.95
CA LYS A 232 -31.35 36.44 -25.61
C LYS A 232 -31.87 35.24 -24.81
N SER A 233 -33.15 34.85 -25.00
CA SER A 233 -33.79 33.76 -24.25
C SER A 233 -33.23 32.39 -24.65
N GLU A 234 -33.17 32.09 -25.94
CA GLU A 234 -32.68 30.80 -26.45
C GLU A 234 -31.21 30.57 -26.11
N ARG A 235 -30.36 31.62 -26.22
CA ARG A 235 -28.95 31.53 -25.82
C ARG A 235 -28.78 31.31 -24.33
N LEU A 236 -29.64 31.90 -23.49
CA LEU A 236 -29.59 31.69 -22.04
C LEU A 236 -29.92 30.24 -21.69
N GLU A 237 -30.96 29.67 -22.31
CA GLU A 237 -31.35 28.27 -22.11
C GLU A 237 -30.25 27.31 -22.56
N GLN A 238 -29.61 27.59 -23.70
CA GLN A 238 -28.48 26.79 -24.17
C GLN A 238 -27.28 26.86 -23.21
N THR A 239 -26.91 28.06 -22.76
CA THR A 239 -25.83 28.26 -21.78
C THR A 239 -26.13 27.54 -20.46
N LEU A 240 -27.37 27.58 -19.98
CA LEU A 240 -27.77 26.86 -18.77
C LEU A 240 -27.65 25.34 -18.94
N LYS A 241 -28.05 24.80 -20.09
CA LYS A 241 -27.87 23.37 -20.40
C LYS A 241 -26.39 22.96 -20.45
N GLU A 242 -25.54 23.80 -21.05
CA GLU A 242 -24.09 23.54 -21.11
C GLU A 242 -23.46 23.56 -19.70
N ILE A 243 -23.83 24.53 -18.86
CA ILE A 243 -23.39 24.60 -17.47
C ILE A 243 -23.87 23.38 -16.70
N GLN A 244 -25.14 23.01 -16.82
CA GLN A 244 -25.72 21.87 -16.11
C GLN A 244 -25.02 20.56 -16.50
N SER A 245 -24.79 20.34 -17.80
CA SER A 245 -24.04 19.17 -18.27
C SER A 245 -22.62 19.13 -17.72
N LYS A 246 -21.93 20.29 -17.64
CA LYS A 246 -20.57 20.34 -17.10
C LYS A 246 -20.53 20.12 -15.59
N VAL A 247 -21.53 20.62 -14.85
CA VAL A 247 -21.70 20.36 -13.41
C VAL A 247 -21.88 18.86 -13.16
N ASP A 248 -22.74 18.20 -13.93
CA ASP A 248 -22.99 16.76 -13.81
C ASP A 248 -21.72 15.94 -14.11
N GLU A 249 -20.97 16.29 -15.17
CA GLU A 249 -19.70 15.65 -15.50
C GLU A 249 -18.68 15.76 -14.35
N VAL A 250 -18.52 16.96 -13.77
CA VAL A 250 -17.60 17.19 -12.65
C VAL A 250 -18.05 16.43 -11.40
N LYS A 251 -19.36 16.31 -11.18
CA LYS A 251 -19.92 15.51 -10.08
C LYS A 251 -19.55 14.04 -10.24
N THR A 252 -19.73 13.45 -11.43
CA THR A 252 -19.33 12.07 -11.71
C THR A 252 -17.84 11.85 -11.50
N GLN A 253 -16.99 12.76 -12.01
CA GLN A 253 -15.54 12.67 -11.80
C GLN A 253 -15.14 12.74 -10.32
N LYS A 254 -15.81 13.59 -9.53
CA LYS A 254 -15.59 13.66 -8.08
C LYS A 254 -15.96 12.35 -7.39
N GLU A 255 -17.10 11.75 -7.74
CA GLU A 255 -17.53 10.46 -7.20
C GLU A 255 -16.55 9.35 -7.53
N GLU A 256 -16.04 9.30 -8.77
CA GLU A 256 -15.01 8.34 -9.19
C GLU A 256 -13.70 8.51 -8.42
N LEU A 257 -13.25 9.74 -8.20
CA LEU A 257 -12.05 10.03 -7.42
C LEU A 257 -12.19 9.59 -5.96
N LEU A 258 -13.37 9.75 -5.35
CA LEU A 258 -13.63 9.36 -3.95
C LEU A 258 -14.00 7.88 -3.78
N ARG A 259 -14.34 7.17 -4.85
CA ARG A 259 -14.77 5.77 -4.83
C ARG A 259 -13.86 4.84 -4.00
N PRO A 260 -12.52 4.91 -4.07
CA PRO A 260 -11.67 4.05 -3.25
C PRO A 260 -11.91 4.20 -1.74
N PHE A 261 -12.15 5.43 -1.26
CA PHE A 261 -12.45 5.70 0.15
C PHE A 261 -13.85 5.23 0.54
N THR A 262 -14.83 5.35 -0.36
CA THR A 262 -16.19 4.81 -0.15
C THR A 262 -16.14 3.30 0.00
N VAL A 263 -15.49 2.60 -0.94
CA VAL A 263 -15.32 1.13 -0.90
C VAL A 263 -14.59 0.71 0.36
N LEU A 264 -13.51 1.40 0.74
CA LEU A 264 -12.80 1.14 1.98
C LEU A 264 -13.71 1.29 3.20
N SER A 265 -14.45 2.40 3.29
CA SER A 265 -15.36 2.68 4.39
C SER A 265 -16.43 1.60 4.52
N ASP A 266 -17.03 1.19 3.41
CA ASP A 266 -18.10 0.19 3.40
C ASP A 266 -17.56 -1.21 3.73
N THR A 267 -16.39 -1.56 3.21
CA THR A 267 -15.69 -2.82 3.57
C THR A 267 -15.37 -2.88 5.06
N VAL A 268 -14.88 -1.78 5.65
CA VAL A 268 -14.61 -1.71 7.10
C VAL A 268 -15.91 -1.85 7.90
N LYS A 269 -17.00 -1.20 7.50
CA LYS A 269 -18.31 -1.36 8.16
C LYS A 269 -18.80 -2.80 8.10
N GLU A 270 -18.67 -3.45 6.94
CA GLU A 270 -19.09 -4.83 6.74
C GLU A 270 -18.28 -5.81 7.59
N ILE A 271 -16.94 -5.66 7.60
CA ILE A 271 -16.04 -6.54 8.34
C ILE A 271 -16.22 -6.37 9.85
N PHE A 272 -16.29 -5.13 10.33
CA PHE A 272 -16.29 -4.84 11.77
C PHE A 272 -17.68 -4.70 12.39
N GLN A 273 -18.76 -4.87 11.60
CA GLN A 273 -20.15 -4.71 12.05
C GLN A 273 -20.32 -3.51 12.99
N TYR A 274 -19.73 -2.36 12.63
CA TYR A 274 -19.69 -1.20 13.51
C TYR A 274 -21.11 -0.62 13.64
N GLU A 275 -21.88 -1.12 14.61
CA GLU A 275 -23.17 -0.58 15.02
C GLU A 275 -22.93 0.69 15.87
N GLY A 276 -22.41 1.73 15.21
CA GLY A 276 -22.37 3.07 15.75
C GLY A 276 -23.64 3.81 15.39
N LEU A 277 -24.48 4.11 16.39
CA LEU A 277 -25.66 4.94 16.22
C LEU A 277 -25.21 6.40 16.06
N GLN A 278 -25.39 6.95 14.86
CA GLN A 278 -25.05 8.34 14.55
C GLN A 278 -26.14 9.25 15.11
N ILE A 279 -25.76 10.16 16.03
CA ILE A 279 -26.70 11.06 16.70
C ILE A 279 -26.69 12.44 16.03
N THR A 280 -25.53 12.91 15.56
CA THR A 280 -25.38 14.12 14.74
C THR A 280 -24.23 13.98 13.73
N GLU A 281 -23.99 14.98 12.87
CA GLU A 281 -22.84 15.00 11.94
C GLU A 281 -21.49 14.95 12.65
N THR A 282 -21.41 15.45 13.89
CA THR A 282 -20.18 15.51 14.70
C THR A 282 -20.15 14.53 15.87
N CYS A 283 -21.21 13.77 16.13
CA CYS A 283 -21.30 12.86 17.28
C CYS A 283 -21.81 11.47 16.89
N ARG A 284 -21.00 10.44 17.20
CA ARG A 284 -21.33 9.03 16.99
C ARG A 284 -21.18 8.25 18.29
N LEU A 285 -22.21 7.48 18.63
CA LEU A 285 -22.23 6.58 19.78
C LEU A 285 -21.96 5.16 19.27
N ALA A 286 -20.80 4.59 19.57
CA ALA A 286 -20.43 3.25 19.12
C ALA A 286 -20.51 2.22 20.24
N LYS A 287 -21.13 1.07 19.95
CA LYS A 287 -20.99 -0.14 20.76
C LYS A 287 -19.89 -0.98 20.14
N ILE A 288 -18.74 -1.11 20.81
CA ILE A 288 -17.74 -2.11 20.40
C ILE A 288 -18.26 -3.46 20.87
N ALA A 289 -18.90 -4.21 19.97
CA ALA A 289 -19.25 -5.60 20.23
C ALA A 289 -17.98 -6.45 20.07
N ILE A 290 -17.28 -6.72 21.18
CA ILE A 290 -16.32 -7.83 21.22
C ILE A 290 -17.12 -9.11 21.39
N GLU A 291 -17.75 -9.59 20.32
CA GLU A 291 -18.39 -10.90 20.28
C GLU A 291 -17.85 -11.70 19.10
N ASN A 292 -16.72 -12.37 19.33
CA ASN A 292 -16.50 -13.80 19.06
C ASN A 292 -15.00 -14.14 19.05
N THR A 293 -14.48 -14.58 20.19
CA THR A 293 -13.38 -15.54 20.20
C THR A 293 -13.76 -16.68 21.13
N HIS A 294 -13.76 -17.89 20.58
CA HIS A 294 -14.09 -19.18 21.19
C HIS A 294 -13.15 -19.61 22.35
N ALA A 295 -12.64 -18.68 23.15
CA ALA A 295 -11.72 -18.96 24.27
C ALA A 295 -12.31 -18.62 25.65
N ALA A 296 -13.64 -18.49 25.77
CA ALA A 296 -14.34 -18.53 27.05
C ALA A 296 -14.41 -19.98 27.60
N ARG A 297 -13.26 -20.56 27.93
CA ARG A 297 -13.16 -21.76 28.78
C ARG A 297 -11.92 -21.64 29.63
N HIS A 298 -12.01 -20.82 30.68
CA HIS A 298 -11.45 -21.03 32.02
C HIS A 298 -11.43 -19.70 32.79
N SER A 299 -12.59 -19.11 33.04
CA SER A 299 -12.76 -18.19 34.18
C SER A 299 -14.05 -18.54 34.92
N LYS A 300 -13.86 -19.24 36.04
CA LYS A 300 -14.89 -19.38 37.07
C LYS A 300 -14.73 -18.16 37.98
N SER A 301 -15.86 -17.52 38.32
CA SER A 301 -16.06 -16.63 39.46
C SER A 301 -15.46 -15.21 39.35
N ILE A 302 -16.22 -14.23 38.83
CA ILE A 302 -17.03 -13.24 39.58
C ILE A 302 -16.20 -12.12 40.21
N TYR A 303 -16.35 -10.90 39.70
CA TYR A 303 -16.81 -9.66 40.37
C TYR A 303 -17.14 -8.65 39.25
N ARG A 304 -18.39 -8.51 38.80
CA ARG A 304 -19.43 -7.57 39.29
C ARG A 304 -18.90 -6.14 39.51
N GLY A 305 -19.24 -5.27 38.56
CA GLY A 305 -19.07 -3.82 38.62
C GLY A 305 -19.35 -3.24 37.24
N ASP A 306 -20.61 -2.94 36.95
CA ASP A 306 -21.00 -2.17 35.76
C ASP A 306 -20.28 -0.81 35.81
N ALA A 307 -19.34 -0.59 34.89
CA ALA A 307 -18.75 0.72 34.65
C ALA A 307 -19.19 1.22 33.29
N PHE A 308 -20.31 1.96 33.29
CA PHE A 308 -20.63 2.91 32.22
C PHE A 308 -19.53 3.98 32.19
N ALA A 309 -18.75 4.06 31.10
CA ALA A 309 -17.94 5.23 30.81
C ALA A 309 -18.70 6.11 29.80
N ILE A 310 -19.45 7.09 30.32
CA ILE A 310 -20.01 8.19 29.52
C ILE A 310 -18.91 9.25 29.43
N TYR A 311 -18.31 9.44 28.26
CA TYR A 311 -17.54 10.65 27.99
C TYR A 311 -18.51 11.74 27.53
N LEU A 312 -18.92 12.61 28.47
CA LEU A 312 -19.52 13.89 28.16
C LEU A 312 -18.38 14.87 27.84
N CYS A 313 -18.27 15.30 26.59
CA CYS A 313 -17.47 16.46 26.24
C CYS A 313 -18.37 17.69 26.42
N GLU A 314 -18.17 18.45 27.51
CA GLU A 314 -18.75 19.79 27.63
C GLU A 314 -18.07 20.71 26.62
N VAL A 315 -18.92 21.43 25.87
CA VAL A 315 -18.53 22.52 24.99
C VAL A 315 -18.51 23.80 25.82
N SER A 316 -17.40 24.53 25.78
CA SER A 316 -17.35 25.99 25.93
C SER A 316 -16.46 26.54 24.83
#